data_AF-A0A2D5PM88-F1
#
_entry.id   AF-A0A2D5PM88-F1
#
_cell.length_a   1.000
_cell.length_b   1.000
_cell.length_c   1.000
_cell.angle_alpha   90.00
_cell.angle_beta   90.00
_cell.angle_gamma   90.00
#
_symmetry.space_group_name_H-M   'P 1'
#
loop_
_entity.id
_entity.type
_entity.pdbx_description
1 polymer ?
#
loop_
_entity_poly.entity_id
_entity_poly.type
_entity_poly.pdbx_seq_one_letter_code
_entity_poly.pdbx_strand_id
1 'polypeptide(L)'
;MTEHDLKVERQRTLIKLEKWRKEIKMILDEKKDPEKPWQFTITYNDDSQVIEWSNSNHKQHIPSPHSEEDLIDMMKGDEHERQRKLFNQKRRENNGI
;
A
#
# COMPACT_ATOMS: atom_id res chain seq x y z
N MET A 1 -4.45 1.80 31.68
CA MET A 1 -4.69 2.40 30.36
C MET A 1 -5.83 3.39 30.53
N THR A 2 -5.57 4.68 30.33
CA THR A 2 -6.53 5.76 30.53
C THR A 2 -7.26 6.09 29.22
N GLU A 3 -8.36 6.85 29.31
CA GLU A 3 -9.07 7.34 28.11
C GLU A 3 -8.15 8.21 27.22
N HIS A 4 -7.20 8.92 27.83
CA HIS A 4 -6.19 9.70 27.12
C HIS A 4 -5.24 8.80 26.32
N ASP A 5 -4.76 7.71 26.92
CA ASP A 5 -3.86 6.77 26.24
C ASP A 5 -4.52 6.15 25.00
N LEU A 6 -5.82 5.82 25.09
CA LEU A 6 -6.60 5.29 23.97
C LEU A 6 -6.72 6.28 22.81
N LYS A 7 -6.93 7.57 23.11
CA LYS A 7 -6.98 8.63 22.10
C LYS A 7 -5.64 8.82 21.40
N VAL A 8 -4.55 8.76 22.16
CA VAL A 8 -3.18 8.87 21.61
C VAL A 8 -2.88 7.69 20.68
N GLU A 9 -3.21 6.47 21.08
CA GLU A 9 -2.98 5.27 20.25
C GLU A 9 -3.82 5.28 18.96
N ARG A 10 -5.08 5.74 19.04
CA ARG A 10 -5.90 5.94 17.84
C ARG A 10 -5.24 6.92 16.88
N GLN A 11 -4.80 8.08 17.38
CA GLN A 11 -4.16 9.09 16.53
C GLN A 11 -2.86 8.58 15.89
N ARG A 12 -2.05 7.82 16.63
CA ARG A 12 -0.84 7.16 16.10
C ARG A 12 -1.18 6.21 14.96
N THR A 13 -2.26 5.44 15.12
CA THR A 13 -2.74 4.51 14.09
C THR A 13 -3.15 5.26 12.82
N LEU A 14 -3.91 6.34 12.95
CA LEU A 14 -4.33 7.16 11.80
C LEU A 14 -3.15 7.81 11.07
N ILE A 15 -2.15 8.30 11.81
CA ILE A 15 -0.92 8.86 11.21
C ILE A 15 -0.15 7.79 10.43
N LYS A 16 -0.07 6.56 10.96
CA LYS A 16 0.55 5.43 10.24
C LYS A 16 -0.24 5.09 8.98
N LEU A 17 -1.56 5.04 9.08
CA LEU A 17 -2.46 4.74 7.96
C LEU A 17 -2.29 5.74 6.81
N GLU A 18 -2.27 7.05 7.12
CA GLU A 18 -2.09 8.11 6.12
C GLU A 18 -0.78 8.00 5.33
N LYS A 19 0.26 7.44 5.95
CA LYS A 19 1.54 7.18 5.28
C LYS A 19 1.47 5.90 4.46
N TRP A 20 1.07 4.80 5.10
CA TRP A 20 1.00 3.48 4.48
C TRP A 20 0.11 3.48 3.23
N ARG A 21 -1.06 4.13 3.29
CA ARG A 21 -2.01 4.13 2.17
C ARG A 21 -1.49 4.77 0.89
N LYS A 22 -0.50 5.66 0.99
CA LYS A 22 0.12 6.39 -0.14
C LYS A 22 1.34 5.67 -0.70
N GLU A 23 1.78 4.58 -0.08
CA GLU A 23 2.87 3.78 -0.59
C GLU A 23 2.40 2.98 -1.82
N ILE A 24 3.30 2.82 -2.79
CA ILE A 24 3.01 2.10 -4.03
C ILE A 24 2.97 0.61 -3.73
N LYS A 25 1.82 0.00 -3.99
CA LYS A 25 1.62 -1.45 -3.91
C LYS A 25 2.14 -2.14 -5.17
N MET A 26 1.83 -1.54 -6.33
CA MET A 26 2.16 -2.10 -7.63
C MET A 26 2.23 -1.02 -8.70
N ILE A 27 3.11 -1.22 -9.68
CA ILE A 27 3.11 -0.49 -10.95
C ILE A 27 2.93 -1.53 -12.05
N LEU A 28 1.98 -1.29 -12.95
CA LEU A 28 1.71 -2.11 -14.11
C LEU A 28 1.83 -1.26 -15.38
N ASP A 29 2.65 -1.72 -16.32
CA ASP A 29 2.75 -1.18 -17.68
C ASP A 29 2.07 -2.11 -18.68
N GLU A 30 1.08 -1.60 -19.39
CA GLU A 30 0.35 -2.39 -20.39
C GLU A 30 0.40 -1.71 -21.76
N LYS A 31 0.66 -2.52 -22.79
CA LYS A 31 0.46 -2.13 -24.19
C LYS A 31 -0.53 -3.09 -24.84
N LYS A 32 -1.83 -2.76 -24.75
CA LYS A 32 -2.91 -3.61 -25.27
C LYS A 32 -2.96 -3.69 -26.80
N ASP A 33 -2.38 -2.70 -27.48
CA ASP A 33 -2.36 -2.59 -28.93
C ASP A 33 -1.04 -1.92 -29.35
N PRO A 34 -0.29 -2.46 -30.34
CA PRO A 34 0.93 -1.85 -30.86
C PRO A 34 0.79 -0.38 -31.26
N GLU A 35 -0.39 0.02 -31.75
CA GLU A 35 -0.69 1.38 -32.22
C GLU A 35 -1.16 2.32 -31.10
N LYS A 36 -1.48 1.78 -29.91
CA LYS A 36 -1.92 2.59 -28.76
C LYS A 36 -0.73 3.04 -27.89
N PRO A 37 -0.86 4.18 -27.19
CA PRO A 37 0.12 4.59 -26.20
C PRO A 37 0.22 3.55 -25.08
N TRP A 38 1.38 3.50 -24.44
CA TRP A 38 1.55 2.73 -23.21
C TRP A 38 0.63 3.28 -22.13
N GLN A 39 -0.01 2.39 -21.39
CA GLN A 39 -0.78 2.73 -20.20
C GLN A 39 0.01 2.29 -18.96
N PHE A 40 0.29 3.25 -18.08
CA PHE A 40 0.91 3.02 -16.78
C PHE A 40 -0.16 3.13 -15.71
N THR A 41 -0.33 2.07 -14.92
CA THR A 41 -1.26 2.03 -13.78
C THR A 41 -0.45 1.88 -12.50
N ILE A 42 -0.48 2.91 -11.66
CA ILE A 42 0.09 2.88 -10.32
C ILE A 42 -1.05 2.56 -9.36
N THR A 43 -0.92 1.47 -8.59
CA THR A 43 -1.85 1.10 -7.53
C THR A 43 -1.19 1.32 -6.18
N TYR A 44 -1.87 2.02 -5.29
CA TYR A 44 -1.40 2.27 -3.92
C TYR A 44 -1.92 1.20 -2.95
N ASN A 45 -1.41 1.20 -1.72
CA ASN A 45 -1.80 0.22 -0.69
C ASN A 45 -3.29 0.26 -0.33
N ASP A 46 -3.94 1.42 -0.48
CA ASP A 46 -5.41 1.55 -0.33
C ASP A 46 -6.20 1.16 -1.58
N ASP A 47 -5.55 0.55 -2.57
CA ASP A 47 -6.12 0.19 -3.87
C ASP A 47 -6.67 1.38 -4.68
N SER A 48 -6.36 2.63 -4.28
CA SER A 48 -6.51 3.77 -5.18
C SER A 48 -5.53 3.64 -6.35
N GLN A 49 -5.90 4.22 -7.50
CA GLN A 49 -5.11 4.10 -8.72
C GLN A 49 -4.86 5.44 -9.40
N VAL A 50 -3.71 5.54 -10.03
CA VAL A 50 -3.36 6.59 -10.99
C VAL A 50 -3.06 5.93 -12.32
N ILE A 51 -3.79 6.32 -13.36
CA ILE A 51 -3.58 5.86 -14.73
C ILE A 51 -2.99 7.00 -15.55
N GLU A 52 -1.86 6.74 -16.19
CA GLU A 52 -1.13 7.66 -17.06
C GLU A 52 -0.91 7.03 -18.43
N TRP A 53 -0.86 7.85 -19.49
CA TRP A 53 -0.61 7.38 -20.86
C TRP A 53 0.66 8.01 -21.42
N SER A 54 1.48 7.24 -22.14
CA SER A 54 2.79 7.73 -22.61
C SER A 54 2.74 8.90 -23.58
N ASN A 55 1.58 9.15 -24.21
CA ASN A 55 1.39 10.24 -25.17
C ASN A 55 0.74 11.49 -24.55
N SER A 56 0.44 11.48 -23.26
CA SER A 56 -0.31 12.54 -22.60
C SER A 56 0.19 12.78 -21.17
N ASN A 57 0.19 14.04 -20.75
CA ASN A 57 0.43 14.39 -19.35
C ASN A 57 -0.85 14.29 -18.49
N HIS A 58 -1.96 13.83 -19.07
CA HIS A 58 -3.21 13.64 -18.35
C HIS A 58 -3.12 12.40 -17.44
N LYS A 59 -3.57 12.58 -16.20
CA LYS A 59 -3.65 11.52 -15.19
C LYS A 59 -5.10 11.31 -14.80
N GLN A 60 -5.55 10.06 -14.83
CA GLN A 60 -6.84 9.68 -14.28
C GLN A 60 -6.64 9.14 -12.87
N HIS A 61 -7.37 9.70 -11.91
CA HIS A 61 -7.37 9.26 -10.52
C HIS A 61 -8.61 8.42 -10.24
N ILE A 62 -8.41 7.22 -9.69
CA ILE A 62 -9.47 6.35 -9.19
C ILE A 62 -9.30 6.30 -7.67
N PRO A 63 -10.30 6.74 -6.88
CA PRO A 63 -10.19 6.79 -5.43
C PRO A 63 -10.18 5.38 -4.82
N SER A 64 -9.71 5.29 -3.57
CA SER A 64 -9.76 4.04 -2.80
C SER A 64 -11.23 3.59 -2.63
N PRO A 65 -11.52 2.29 -2.79
CA PRO A 65 -12.85 1.74 -2.57
C PRO A 65 -13.13 1.39 -1.10
N HIS A 66 -12.16 1.53 -0.19
CA HIS A 66 -12.20 0.97 1.16
C HIS A 66 -12.56 2.01 2.23
N SER A 67 -13.13 1.54 3.35
CA SER A 67 -13.35 2.37 4.54
C SER A 67 -12.06 2.56 5.34
N GLU A 68 -12.04 3.51 6.28
CA GLU A 68 -10.89 3.72 7.16
C GLU A 68 -10.59 2.46 8.00
N GLU A 69 -11.62 1.80 8.50
CA GLU A 69 -11.52 0.57 9.28
C GLU A 69 -10.91 -0.58 8.45
N ASP A 70 -11.38 -0.76 7.21
CA ASP A 70 -10.83 -1.77 6.30
C ASP A 70 -9.34 -1.52 6.05
N LEU A 71 -8.96 -0.27 5.82
CA LEU A 71 -7.57 0.11 5.58
C LEU A 71 -6.67 -0.11 6.81
N ILE A 72 -7.20 0.10 8.01
CA ILE A 72 -6.47 -0.19 9.26
C ILE A 72 -6.19 -1.70 9.35
N ASP A 73 -7.16 -2.53 9.02
CA ASP A 73 -7.03 -3.98 9.08
C ASP A 73 -6.08 -4.51 8.01
N MET A 74 -6.15 -3.98 6.79
CA MET A 74 -5.18 -4.27 5.71
C MET A 74 -3.75 -3.90 6.13
N MET A 75 -3.53 -2.68 6.65
CA MET A 75 -2.22 -2.21 7.11
C MET A 75 -1.63 -3.13 8.19
N LYS A 76 -2.45 -3.56 9.16
CA LYS A 76 -2.01 -4.49 10.21
C LYS A 76 -1.67 -5.86 9.64
N GLY A 77 -2.47 -6.36 8.69
CA GLY A 77 -2.21 -7.61 7.99
C GLY A 77 -0.83 -7.63 7.33
N ASP A 78 -0.51 -6.57 6.58
CA ASP A 78 0.80 -6.38 5.94
C ASP A 78 1.95 -6.32 6.95
N GLU A 79 1.76 -5.58 8.05
CA GLU A 79 2.75 -5.48 9.12
C GLU A 79 3.05 -6.86 9.73
N HIS A 80 2.01 -7.66 10.00
CA HIS A 80 2.16 -9.01 10.53
C HIS A 80 2.89 -9.93 9.54
N GLU A 81 2.58 -9.85 8.25
CA GLU A 81 3.27 -10.64 7.23
C GLU A 81 4.76 -10.25 7.14
N ARG A 82 5.06 -8.95 7.16
CA ARG A 82 6.44 -8.43 7.16
C ARG A 82 7.23 -8.92 8.38
N GLN A 83 6.65 -8.85 9.58
CA GLN A 83 7.27 -9.35 10.81
C GLN A 83 7.56 -10.86 10.72
N ARG A 84 6.62 -11.65 10.18
CA ARG A 84 6.81 -13.10 9.94
C ARG A 84 7.97 -13.37 8.98
N LYS A 85 8.05 -12.64 7.85
CA LYS A 85 9.15 -12.77 6.89
C LYS A 85 10.51 -12.47 7.53
N LEU A 86 10.62 -11.38 8.30
CA LEU A 86 11.84 -11.00 9.01
C LEU A 86 12.26 -12.02 10.07
N PHE A 87 11.31 -12.54 10.85
CA PHE A 87 11.58 -13.60 11.83
C PHE A 87 12.13 -14.86 11.15
N ASN A 88 11.48 -15.30 10.06
CA ASN A 88 11.93 -16.46 9.29
C ASN A 88 13.30 -16.25 8.66
N GLN A 89 13.60 -15.06 8.14
CA GLN A 89 14.91 -14.70 7.62
C GLN A 89 15.98 -14.81 8.70
N LYS A 90 15.78 -14.16 9.86
CA LYS A 90 16.73 -14.23 10.99
C LYS A 90 16.95 -15.65 11.48
N ARG A 91 15.91 -16.48 11.47
CA ARG A 91 16.02 -17.90 11.84
C ARG A 91 16.87 -18.69 10.83
N ARG A 92 16.80 -18.36 9.53
CA ARG A 92 17.66 -18.97 8.51
C ARG A 92 19.12 -18.52 8.68
N GLU A 93 19.34 -17.22 8.86
CA GLU A 93 20.68 -16.63 9.07
C GLU A 93 21.37 -17.20 10.33
N ASN A 94 20.64 -17.35 11.44
CA ASN A 94 21.17 -17.91 12.68
C ASN A 94 21.42 -19.44 12.63
N ASN A 95 20.75 -20.15 11.71
CA ASN A 95 20.89 -21.59 11.55
C ASN A 95 21.90 -22.00 10.45
N GLY A 96 22.59 -21.05 9.83
CA GLY A 96 23.75 -21.30 8.96
C GLY A 96 23.47 -22.19 7.74
N ILE A 97 22.37 -21.94 7.02
CA ILE A 97 22.17 -22.46 5.65
C ILE A 97 22.27 -21.28 4.67
#